data_AF-A0A3S1JFM8-F1
#
_entry.id   AF-A0A3S1JFM8-F1
#
_cell.length_a   1.000
_cell.length_b   1.000
_cell.length_c   1.000
_cell.angle_alpha   90.00
_cell.angle_beta   90.00
_cell.angle_gamma   90.00
#
_symmetry.space_group_name_H-M   'P 1'
#
loop_
_entity.id
_entity.type
_entity.pdbx_description
1 polymer ?
#
loop_
_entity_poly.entity_id
_entity_poly.type
_entity_poly.pdbx_seq_one_letter_code
_entity_poly.pdbx_strand_id
1 'polypeptide(L)' 'MLAFGLASSQANAAEPRWPAGPYSYITVDQSVADALVELGRNMRTPMRISKLVKGRLSAGMPVGTAREFLEE' A
#
# COMPACT_ATOMS: atom_id res chain seq x y z
N MET A 1 17.89 15.76 -33.77
CA MET A 1 17.52 15.85 -32.35
C MET A 1 16.44 14.80 -32.11
N LEU A 2 16.79 13.64 -31.54
CA LEU A 2 15.87 12.52 -31.32
C LEU A 2 15.22 12.67 -29.95
N ALA A 3 13.92 12.97 -29.92
CA ALA A 3 13.12 12.98 -28.69
C ALA A 3 12.62 11.55 -28.40
N PHE A 4 13.07 10.96 -27.30
CA PHE A 4 12.53 9.71 -26.77
C PHE A 4 11.27 10.03 -25.96
N GLY A 5 10.10 9.64 -26.48
CA GLY A 5 8.86 9.66 -25.72
C GLY A 5 8.84 8.51 -24.72
N LEU A 6 8.62 8.81 -23.44
CA LEU A 6 8.35 7.82 -22.41
C LEU A 6 6.94 7.24 -22.67
N ALA A 7 6.87 6.08 -23.30
CA ALA A 7 5.64 5.31 -23.35
C ALA A 7 5.34 4.79 -21.94
N SER A 8 4.26 5.26 -21.32
CA SER A 8 3.75 4.73 -20.05
C SER A 8 3.33 3.28 -20.28
N SER A 9 4.12 2.33 -19.78
CA SER A 9 3.72 0.92 -19.78
C SER A 9 2.51 0.77 -18.86
N GLN A 10 1.34 0.39 -19.42
CA GLN A 10 0.17 0.09 -18.59
C GLN A 10 0.47 -1.14 -17.75
N ALA A 11 0.66 -0.95 -16.45
CA ALA A 11 0.80 -2.04 -15.51
C ALA A 11 -0.56 -2.75 -15.38
N ASN A 12 -0.68 -3.93 -15.98
CA ASN A 12 -1.79 -4.84 -15.68
C ASN A 12 -1.46 -5.61 -14.40
N ALA A 13 -1.83 -5.04 -13.25
CA ALA A 13 -1.73 -5.73 -11.97
C ALA A 13 -3.03 -6.50 -11.71
N ALA A 14 -2.92 -7.79 -11.39
CA ALA A 14 -4.05 -8.53 -10.87
C ALA A 14 -4.37 -8.02 -9.46
N GLU A 15 -5.63 -7.69 -9.22
CA GLU A 15 -6.06 -7.23 -7.90
C GLU A 15 -5.93 -8.35 -6.87
N PRO A 16 -5.32 -8.12 -5.70
CA PRO A 16 -5.30 -9.12 -4.65
C PRO A 16 -6.72 -9.35 -4.13
N ARG A 17 -6.96 -10.53 -3.57
CA ARG A 17 -8.24 -10.81 -2.94
C ARG A 17 -8.37 -10.05 -1.62
N TRP A 18 -9.05 -8.91 -1.65
CA TRP A 18 -9.36 -8.12 -0.46
C TRP A 18 -10.34 -8.85 0.48
N PRO A 19 -10.06 -8.96 1.79
CA PRO A 19 -11.06 -9.42 2.74
C PRO A 19 -12.21 -8.41 2.80
N ALA A 20 -13.43 -8.93 2.85
CA ALA A 20 -14.58 -8.13 3.22
C ALA A 20 -14.57 -7.88 4.73
N GLY A 21 -14.91 -6.66 5.14
CA GLY A 21 -15.02 -6.29 6.55
C GLY A 21 -13.87 -5.43 7.08
N PRO A 22 -13.94 -5.05 8.36
CA PRO A 22 -13.05 -4.06 8.94
C PRO A 22 -11.61 -4.57 9.01
N TYR A 23 -10.66 -3.73 8.60
CA TYR A 23 -9.24 -3.97 8.75
C TYR A 23 -8.78 -3.52 10.13
N SER A 24 -8.72 -4.47 11.06
CA SER A 24 -8.24 -4.22 12.42
C SER A 24 -6.72 -4.07 12.44
N TYR A 25 -6.25 -2.86 12.20
CA TYR A 25 -4.84 -2.47 12.30
C TYR A 25 -4.72 -1.27 13.23
N ILE A 26 -3.75 -1.29 14.16
CA ILE A 26 -3.50 -0.16 15.06
C ILE A 26 -2.16 0.42 14.66
N THR A 27 -2.15 1.66 14.17
CA THR A 27 -0.92 2.42 13.98
C THR A 27 -0.54 3.01 15.34
N VAL A 28 0.73 2.84 15.73
CA VAL A 28 1.25 3.32 17.04
C VAL A 28 2.21 4.50 16.85
N ASP A 29 2.38 4.98 15.62
CA ASP A 29 3.51 5.74 15.05
C ASP A 29 4.54 4.83 14.37
N GLN A 30 4.42 4.71 13.04
CA GLN A 30 5.25 3.84 12.22
C GLN A 30 5.51 4.43 10.85
N SER A 31 6.57 3.97 10.17
CA SER A 31 6.83 4.40 8.80
C SER A 31 5.74 3.88 7.86
N VAL A 32 5.41 4.66 6.83
CA VAL A 32 4.47 4.23 5.78
C VAL A 32 4.96 2.95 5.11
N ALA A 33 6.27 2.81 4.92
CA ALA A 33 6.85 1.62 4.30
C ALA A 33 6.58 0.35 5.13
N ASP A 34 6.77 0.43 6.45
CA ASP A 34 6.51 -0.72 7.33
C ASP A 34 5.01 -1.06 7.37
N ALA A 35 4.14 -0.05 7.30
CA ALA A 35 2.70 -0.26 7.25
C ALA A 35 2.26 -1.01 5.99
N LEU A 36 2.83 -0.68 4.83
CA LEU A 36 2.57 -1.39 3.58
C LEU A 36 3.13 -2.83 3.61
N VAL A 37 4.26 -3.04 4.27
CA VAL A 37 4.80 -4.41 4.48
C VAL A 37 3.84 -5.24 5.33
N GLU A 38 3.33 -4.70 6.44
CA GLU A 38 2.36 -5.38 7.30
C GLU A 38 1.01 -5.59 6.60
N LEU A 39 0.55 -4.65 5.79
CA LEU A 39 -0.62 -4.83 4.92
C LEU A 39 -0.43 -6.06 4.03
N GLY A 40 0.68 -6.13 3.30
CA GLY A 40 1.01 -7.28 2.46
C GLY A 40 1.02 -8.60 3.21
N ARG A 41 1.62 -8.61 4.41
CA ARG A 41 1.65 -9.78 5.29
C ARG A 41 0.24 -10.22 5.73
N ASN A 42 -0.58 -9.29 6.18
CA ASN A 42 -1.96 -9.56 6.61
C ASN A 42 -2.83 -10.05 5.45
N MET A 43 -2.54 -9.58 4.25
CA MET A 43 -3.21 -9.94 3.00
C MET A 43 -2.70 -11.24 2.37
N ARG A 44 -1.59 -11.80 2.87
CA ARG A 44 -0.84 -12.90 2.23
C ARG A 44 -0.41 -12.56 0.79
N THR A 45 -0.11 -11.29 0.54
CA THR A 45 0.36 -10.73 -0.73
C THR A 45 1.66 -10.00 -0.47
N PRO A 46 2.84 -10.62 -0.72
CA PRO A 46 4.13 -9.99 -0.45
C PRO A 46 4.28 -8.65 -1.18
N MET A 47 4.59 -7.57 -0.45
CA MET A 47 4.78 -6.25 -1.03
C MET A 47 6.25 -5.86 -1.06
N ARG A 48 6.72 -5.37 -2.22
CA ARG A 48 8.05 -4.77 -2.36
C ARG A 48 7.90 -3.26 -2.38
N ILE A 49 8.37 -2.61 -1.32
CA ILE A 49 8.23 -1.17 -1.16
C ILE A 49 9.50 -0.47 -1.67
N SER A 50 9.30 0.56 -2.49
CA SER A 50 10.42 1.39 -2.96
C SER A 50 11.04 2.15 -1.79
N LYS A 51 12.38 2.28 -1.79
CA LYS A 51 13.11 3.12 -0.82
C LYS A 51 12.72 4.61 -0.89
N LEU A 52 12.04 5.02 -1.96
CA LEU A 52 11.52 6.36 -2.17
C LEU A 52 10.24 6.64 -1.41
N VAL A 53 9.53 5.61 -0.92
CA VAL A 53 8.36 5.82 -0.06
C VAL A 53 8.84 6.38 1.27
N LYS A 54 8.31 7.55 1.64
CA LYS A 54 8.62 8.30 2.87
C LYS A 54 7.31 8.68 3.57
N GLY A 55 7.41 9.02 4.85
CA GLY A 55 6.28 9.44 5.67
C GLY A 55 6.08 8.56 6.90
N ARG A 56 5.19 9.00 7.79
CA ARG A 56 4.78 8.25 8.99
C ARG A 56 3.26 8.26 9.07
N LEU A 57 2.70 7.13 9.49
CA LEU A 57 1.30 7.06 9.88
C LEU A 57 1.17 7.47 11.33
N SER A 58 0.31 8.46 11.59
CA SER A 58 -0.03 8.87 12.95
C SER A 58 -0.71 7.73 13.70
N ALA A 59 -0.65 7.76 15.03
CA ALA A 59 -1.33 6.77 15.85
C ALA A 59 -2.85 6.84 15.64
N GLY A 60 -3.50 5.69 15.45
CA GLY A 60 -4.91 5.61 15.14
C GLY A 60 -5.35 4.20 14.75
N MET A 61 -6.65 4.00 14.65
CA MET A 61 -7.23 2.80 14.03
C MET A 61 -7.84 3.26 12.71
N PRO A 62 -7.36 2.77 11.54
CA PRO A 62 -8.02 3.02 10.28
C PRO A 62 -9.47 2.56 10.38
N VAL A 63 -10.41 3.41 9.96
CA VAL A 63 -11.82 3.06 9.89
C VAL A 63 -12.09 2.62 8.45
N GLY A 64 -12.23 1.32 8.23
CA GLY A 64 -12.51 0.80 6.89
C GLY A 64 -11.97 -0.59 6.65
N THR A 65 -11.97 -0.98 5.38
CA THR A 65 -11.44 -2.22 4.81
C THR A 65 -9.95 -2.10 4.51
N ALA A 66 -9.31 -3.23 4.22
CA ALA A 66 -7.88 -3.26 3.87
C ALA A 66 -7.59 -2.52 2.55
N ARG A 67 -8.59 -2.43 1.67
CA ARG A 67 -8.53 -1.67 0.42
C ARG A 67 -8.56 -0.18 0.71
N GLU A 68 -9.51 0.28 1.52
CA GLU A 68 -9.64 1.69 1.90
C GLU A 68 -8.37 2.19 2.58
N PHE A 69 -7.77 1.37 3.46
CA PHE A 69 -6.46 1.70 4.08
C PHE A 69 -5.32 1.91 3.06
N LEU A 70 -5.35 1.24 1.90
CA LEU A 70 -4.34 1.43 0.85
C LEU A 70 -4.62 2.66 -0.03
N GLU A 71 -5.89 3.06 -0.13
CA GLU A 71 -6.35 4.14 -0.99
C GLU A 71 -6.31 5.53 -0.32
N GLU A 72 -6.17 5.61 1.01
CA GLU A 72 -5.91 6.84 1.77
C GLU A 72 -4.54 7.49 1.47
#